data_AF-A0A3B8S273-F1
#
_entry.id   AF-A0A3B8S273-F1
#
_cell.length_a   1.000
_cell.length_b   1.000
_cell.length_c   1.000
_cell.angle_alpha   90.00
_cell.angle_beta   90.00
_cell.angle_gamma   90.00
#
_symmetry.space_group_name_H-M   'P 1'
#
loop_
_entity.id
_entity.type
_entity.pdbx_description
1 polymer ?
#
loop_
_entity_poly.entity_id
_entity_poly.type
_entity_poly.pdbx_seq_one_letter_code
_entity_poly.pdbx_strand_id
1 'polypeptide(L)'
;MSSKFLDKIEDSGCVELSIGIESANPEILNMIDKKFKLEEVLLANEKLVGRKFAVKYNMIIGFPGETLSGIKETVKLAIELQKKNKNAWFPFNIFTPFPGTPMFQKAVNMGFTQPANLEEWAHLESTGWSKYYKHWMSDRENKILESINVTSYLAFPSSIHRVSKRILGMILKFYQPLAYLRFKHMYYFMHIEKYLIQKLDQL
;
A
#
# COMPACT_ATOMS: atom_id res chain seq x y z
N MET A 1 8.21 17.21 -11.44
CA MET A 1 7.06 18.12 -11.24
C MET A 1 7.56 19.55 -11.00
N SER A 2 7.04 20.54 -11.73
CA SER A 2 7.34 21.97 -11.55
C SER A 2 6.30 22.62 -10.62
N SER A 3 6.64 23.73 -9.95
CA SER A 3 5.68 24.43 -9.07
C SER A 3 4.42 24.83 -9.84
N LYS A 4 4.57 25.42 -11.02
CA LYS A 4 3.44 25.86 -11.87
C LYS A 4 2.46 24.72 -12.20
N PHE A 5 2.93 23.49 -12.31
CA PHE A 5 2.05 22.34 -12.51
C PHE A 5 1.29 21.97 -11.24
N LEU A 6 1.95 22.01 -10.08
CA LEU A 6 1.32 21.76 -8.79
C LEU A 6 0.29 22.85 -8.44
N ASP A 7 0.57 24.11 -8.77
CA ASP A 7 -0.36 25.23 -8.55
C ASP A 7 -1.65 25.00 -9.36
N LYS A 8 -1.54 24.57 -10.62
CA LYS A 8 -2.70 24.17 -11.43
C LYS A 8 -3.51 23.01 -10.85
N ILE A 9 -2.83 22.05 -10.18
CA ILE A 9 -3.54 20.95 -9.51
C ILE A 9 -4.35 21.52 -8.34
N GLU A 10 -3.78 22.42 -7.54
CA GLU A 10 -4.49 23.08 -6.43
C GLU A 10 -5.66 23.92 -6.94
N ASP A 11 -5.45 24.73 -7.98
CA ASP A 11 -6.47 25.60 -8.56
C ASP A 11 -7.64 24.83 -9.18
N SER A 12 -7.41 23.58 -9.60
CA SER A 12 -8.48 22.72 -10.13
C SER A 12 -9.43 22.18 -9.06
N GLY A 13 -9.14 22.40 -7.78
CA GLY A 13 -9.91 21.84 -6.66
C GLY A 13 -9.60 20.37 -6.38
N CYS A 14 -8.46 19.87 -6.86
CA CYS A 14 -7.99 18.52 -6.55
C CYS A 14 -7.85 18.34 -5.03
N VAL A 15 -8.46 17.29 -4.48
CA VAL A 15 -8.43 16.97 -3.04
C VAL A 15 -7.35 15.95 -2.70
N GLU A 16 -6.92 15.15 -3.67
CA GLU A 16 -5.89 14.13 -3.49
C GLU A 16 -5.12 13.86 -4.79
N LEU A 17 -3.79 13.89 -4.68
CA LEU A 17 -2.89 13.42 -5.73
C LEU A 17 -2.43 12.00 -5.41
N SER A 18 -2.72 11.05 -6.32
CA SER A 18 -2.29 9.66 -6.17
C SER A 18 -1.06 9.33 -7.02
N ILE A 19 -0.02 8.77 -6.40
CA ILE A 19 1.28 8.47 -7.02
C ILE A 19 1.63 7.01 -6.73
N GLY A 20 1.95 6.23 -7.76
CA GLY A 20 2.35 4.83 -7.61
C GLY A 20 3.86 4.67 -7.48
N ILE A 21 4.35 4.52 -6.24
CA ILE A 21 5.76 4.17 -5.96
C ILE A 21 5.94 2.65 -6.06
N GLU A 22 4.94 1.89 -5.61
CA GLU A 22 4.90 0.42 -5.58
C GLU A 22 5.93 -0.23 -4.65
N SER A 23 7.23 -0.02 -4.82
CA SER A 23 8.27 -0.69 -4.02
C SER A 23 9.49 0.20 -3.79
N ALA A 24 10.25 -0.09 -2.73
CA ALA A 24 11.60 0.46 -2.55
C ALA A 24 12.68 -0.42 -3.22
N ASN A 25 12.34 -1.59 -3.76
CA ASN A 25 13.31 -2.49 -4.38
C ASN A 25 13.50 -2.15 -5.87
N PRO A 26 14.71 -1.74 -6.32
CA PRO A 26 14.97 -1.40 -7.71
C PRO A 26 14.73 -2.55 -8.70
N GLU A 27 14.97 -3.80 -8.30
CA GLU A 27 14.72 -4.96 -9.16
C GLU A 27 13.22 -5.12 -9.40
N ILE A 28 12.40 -4.94 -8.36
CA ILE A 28 10.94 -4.96 -8.50
C ILE A 28 10.48 -3.83 -9.41
N LEU A 29 10.93 -2.61 -9.16
CA LEU A 29 10.60 -1.44 -9.98
C LEU A 29 10.94 -1.67 -11.46
N ASN A 30 12.12 -2.24 -11.75
CA ASN A 30 12.51 -2.58 -13.12
C ASN A 30 11.60 -3.65 -13.73
N MET A 31 11.26 -4.71 -12.96
CA MET A 31 10.37 -5.77 -13.44
C MET A 31 8.95 -5.28 -13.74
N ILE A 32 8.48 -4.20 -13.09
CA ILE A 32 7.17 -3.57 -13.37
C ILE A 32 7.27 -2.30 -14.24
N ASP A 33 8.37 -2.13 -14.98
CA ASP A 33 8.64 -1.01 -15.90
C ASP A 33 8.50 0.40 -15.28
N LYS A 34 8.87 0.55 -14.00
CA LYS A 34 8.97 1.86 -13.35
C LYS A 34 10.34 2.47 -13.63
N LYS A 35 10.35 3.62 -14.31
CA LYS A 35 11.56 4.27 -14.83
C LYS A 35 12.11 5.41 -13.96
N PHE A 36 11.67 5.51 -12.71
CA PHE A 36 12.16 6.52 -11.77
C PHE A 36 13.17 5.92 -10.80
N LYS A 37 14.03 6.77 -10.23
CA LYS A 37 14.88 6.44 -9.09
C LYS A 37 14.25 6.88 -7.76
N LEU A 38 14.60 6.23 -6.66
CA LEU A 38 14.03 6.56 -5.35
C LEU A 38 14.35 7.99 -4.90
N GLU A 39 15.47 8.55 -5.32
CA GLU A 39 15.83 9.94 -5.05
C GLU A 39 14.82 10.91 -5.67
N GLU A 40 14.27 10.57 -6.84
CA GLU A 40 13.24 11.37 -7.50
C GLU A 40 11.93 11.37 -6.71
N VAL A 41 11.61 10.26 -6.04
CA VAL A 41 10.46 10.15 -5.13
C VAL A 41 10.64 11.06 -3.92
N LEU A 42 11.84 11.08 -3.33
CA LEU A 42 12.15 11.95 -2.19
C LEU A 42 12.03 13.44 -2.59
N LEU A 43 12.60 13.82 -3.72
CA LEU A 43 12.51 15.19 -4.26
C LEU A 43 11.08 15.58 -4.64
N ALA A 44 10.31 14.64 -5.20
CA ALA A 44 8.90 14.86 -5.49
C ALA A 44 8.11 15.11 -4.19
N ASN A 45 8.34 14.31 -3.15
CA ASN A 45 7.66 14.46 -1.88
C ASN A 45 7.94 15.82 -1.22
N GLU A 46 9.17 16.31 -1.30
CA GLU A 46 9.55 17.64 -0.79
C GLU A 46 8.76 18.76 -1.46
N LYS A 47 8.51 18.67 -2.78
CA LYS A 47 7.71 19.65 -3.52
C LYS A 47 6.21 19.62 -3.18
N LEU A 48 5.76 18.52 -2.58
CA LEU A 48 4.37 18.30 -2.20
C LEU A 48 4.10 18.67 -0.73
N VAL A 49 5.13 18.99 0.06
CA VAL A 49 4.96 19.46 1.44
C VAL A 49 4.22 20.80 1.45
N GLY A 50 3.22 20.91 2.32
CA GLY A 50 2.44 22.14 2.50
C GLY A 50 1.36 22.39 1.45
N ARG A 51 1.21 21.50 0.45
CA ARG A 51 0.13 21.57 -0.53
C ARG A 51 -1.23 21.31 0.11
N LYS A 52 -2.27 21.93 -0.45
CA LYS A 52 -3.66 21.88 0.04
C LYS A 52 -4.37 20.56 -0.21
N PHE A 53 -3.85 19.72 -1.11
CA PHE A 53 -4.35 18.38 -1.38
C PHE A 53 -3.58 17.32 -0.57
N ALA A 54 -4.23 16.19 -0.32
CA ALA A 54 -3.57 15.03 0.26
C ALA A 54 -2.71 14.30 -0.78
N VAL A 55 -1.69 13.56 -0.32
CA VAL A 55 -0.86 12.73 -1.20
C VAL A 55 -1.05 11.26 -0.87
N LYS A 56 -1.51 10.47 -1.83
CA LYS A 56 -1.67 9.03 -1.69
C LYS A 56 -0.55 8.34 -2.45
N TYR A 57 0.36 7.69 -1.73
CA TYR A 57 1.42 6.89 -2.33
C TYR A 57 1.05 5.41 -2.34
N ASN A 58 0.66 4.88 -3.50
CA ASN A 58 0.33 3.46 -3.63
C ASN A 58 1.61 2.63 -3.53
N MET A 59 1.58 1.66 -2.62
CA MET A 59 2.62 0.66 -2.42
C MET A 59 2.03 -0.72 -2.72
N ILE A 60 2.86 -1.62 -3.24
CA ILE A 60 2.52 -3.01 -3.50
C ILE A 60 3.59 -3.88 -2.83
N ILE A 61 3.16 -4.92 -2.14
CA ILE A 61 4.03 -5.87 -1.45
C ILE A 61 3.63 -7.30 -1.77
N GLY A 62 4.57 -8.22 -1.56
CA GLY A 62 4.38 -9.63 -1.82
C GLY A 62 4.58 -10.00 -3.29
N PHE A 63 5.41 -9.27 -4.04
CA PHE A 63 5.72 -9.65 -5.42
C PHE A 63 6.36 -11.05 -5.48
N PRO A 64 6.25 -11.78 -6.62
CA PRO A 64 6.95 -13.05 -6.82
C PRO A 64 8.47 -12.90 -6.64
N GLY A 65 9.00 -13.50 -5.58
CA GLY A 65 10.42 -13.45 -5.19
C GLY A 65 10.82 -12.26 -4.31
N GLU A 66 9.87 -11.43 -3.87
CA GLU A 66 10.15 -10.35 -2.91
C GLU A 66 10.40 -10.92 -1.50
N THR A 67 11.46 -10.44 -0.86
CA THR A 67 11.83 -10.87 0.50
C THR A 67 11.20 -9.99 1.56
N LEU A 68 11.01 -10.54 2.77
CA LEU A 68 10.59 -9.75 3.93
C LEU A 68 11.52 -8.56 4.24
N SER A 69 12.81 -8.68 3.91
CA SER A 69 13.75 -7.56 4.04
C SER A 69 13.42 -6.44 3.05
N GLY A 70 13.14 -6.75 1.78
CA GLY A 70 12.73 -5.75 0.79
C GLY A 70 11.39 -5.09 1.13
N ILE A 71 10.46 -5.86 1.68
CA ILE A 71 9.19 -5.31 2.21
C ILE A 71 9.46 -4.32 3.35
N LYS A 72 10.40 -4.66 4.25
CA LYS A 72 10.80 -3.78 5.36
C LYS A 72 11.43 -2.47 4.86
N GLU A 73 12.22 -2.52 3.79
CA GLU A 73 12.76 -1.32 3.14
C GLU A 73 11.65 -0.44 2.54
N THR A 74 10.63 -1.07 1.94
CA THR A 74 9.44 -0.39 1.41
C THR A 74 8.63 0.28 2.52
N VAL A 75 8.43 -0.39 3.66
CA VAL A 75 7.82 0.19 4.87
C VAL A 75 8.65 1.35 5.41
N LYS A 76 9.98 1.22 5.47
CA LYS A 76 10.89 2.28 5.92
C LYS A 76 10.78 3.51 5.03
N LEU A 77 10.76 3.34 3.70
CA LEU A 77 10.58 4.43 2.75
C LEU A 77 9.27 5.20 3.01
N ALA A 78 8.15 4.50 3.18
CA ALA A 78 6.86 5.11 3.49
C ALA A 78 6.92 5.96 4.77
N ILE A 79 7.56 5.46 5.82
CA ILE A 79 7.73 6.19 7.09
C ILE A 79 8.58 7.44 6.90
N GLU A 80 9.69 7.37 6.16
CA GLU A 80 10.55 8.53 5.90
C GLU A 80 9.83 9.61 5.08
N LEU A 81 9.06 9.20 4.07
CA LEU A 81 8.23 10.12 3.27
C LEU A 81 7.15 10.79 4.13
N GLN A 82 6.48 10.03 5.00
CA GLN A 82 5.44 10.56 5.89
C GLN A 82 6.00 11.52 6.95
N LYS A 83 7.22 11.26 7.46
CA LYS A 83 7.87 12.15 8.42
C LYS A 83 8.02 13.56 7.85
N LYS A 84 8.39 13.66 6.57
CA LYS A 84 8.53 14.93 5.83
C LYS A 84 7.21 15.52 5.38
N ASN A 85 6.25 14.70 4.96
CA ASN A 85 4.95 15.14 4.45
C ASN A 85 3.79 14.54 5.26
N LYS A 86 3.22 15.34 6.17
CA LYS A 86 2.13 14.90 7.05
C LYS A 86 0.80 14.68 6.33
N ASN A 87 0.63 15.24 5.13
CA ASN A 87 -0.54 15.04 4.27
C ASN A 87 -0.42 13.76 3.42
N ALA A 88 0.75 13.09 3.46
CA ALA A 88 0.97 11.84 2.76
C ALA A 88 0.43 10.64 3.54
N TRP A 89 -0.14 9.68 2.82
CA TRP A 89 -0.53 8.36 3.34
C TRP A 89 -0.21 7.28 2.32
N PHE A 90 -0.06 6.04 2.81
CA PHE A 90 0.56 4.96 2.06
C PHE A 90 -0.27 3.69 2.21
N PRO A 91 -1.26 3.43 1.33
CA PRO A 91 -1.89 2.13 1.28
C PRO A 91 -0.90 1.10 0.73
N PHE A 92 -0.75 -0.02 1.45
CA PHE A 92 0.05 -1.16 1.02
C PHE A 92 -0.90 -2.24 0.51
N ASN A 93 -0.95 -2.43 -0.79
CA ASN A 93 -1.76 -3.49 -1.40
C ASN A 93 -0.92 -4.76 -1.61
N ILE A 94 -1.58 -5.92 -1.56
CA ILE A 94 -0.92 -7.19 -1.87
C ILE A 94 -0.90 -7.35 -3.38
N PHE A 95 0.26 -7.70 -3.95
CA PHE A 95 0.40 -7.95 -5.37
C PHE A 95 -0.68 -8.92 -5.84
N THR A 96 -1.30 -8.62 -6.98
CA THR A 96 -2.36 -9.44 -7.57
C THR A 96 -1.92 -9.85 -8.97
N PRO A 97 -1.80 -11.15 -9.28
CA PRO A 97 -1.26 -11.63 -10.54
C PRO A 97 -2.29 -11.50 -11.67
N PHE A 98 -2.33 -10.34 -12.32
CA PHE A 98 -3.19 -10.12 -13.48
C PHE A 98 -2.59 -10.67 -14.78
N PRO A 99 -3.37 -11.41 -15.60
CA PRO A 99 -2.94 -11.92 -16.90
C PRO A 99 -2.41 -10.81 -17.81
N GLY A 100 -1.40 -11.14 -18.61
CA GLY A 100 -0.78 -10.19 -19.54
C GLY A 100 0.21 -9.21 -18.92
N THR A 101 0.38 -9.20 -17.59
CA THR A 101 1.44 -8.42 -16.93
C THR A 101 2.77 -9.18 -16.94
N PRO A 102 3.94 -8.50 -16.96
CA PRO A 102 5.25 -9.17 -16.91
C PRO A 102 5.43 -10.12 -15.71
N MET A 103 4.80 -9.79 -14.58
CA MET A 103 4.87 -10.57 -13.35
C MET A 103 3.97 -11.80 -13.34
N PHE A 104 3.00 -11.87 -14.25
CA PHE A 104 2.04 -12.98 -14.29
C PHE A 104 2.73 -14.32 -14.46
N GLN A 105 3.59 -14.44 -15.48
CA GLN A 105 4.29 -15.68 -15.76
C GLN A 105 5.23 -16.08 -14.61
N LYS A 106 5.86 -15.10 -13.97
CA LYS A 106 6.71 -15.34 -12.79
C LYS A 106 5.90 -15.90 -11.62
N ALA A 107 4.71 -15.33 -11.36
CA ALA A 107 3.79 -15.83 -10.35
C ALA A 107 3.39 -17.29 -10.63
N VAL A 108 2.99 -17.61 -11.86
CA VAL A 108 2.62 -18.98 -12.28
C VAL A 108 3.77 -19.95 -12.08
N ASN A 109 4.98 -19.59 -12.53
CA ASN A 109 6.18 -20.42 -12.38
C ASN A 109 6.55 -20.67 -10.91
N MET A 110 6.19 -19.76 -10.00
CA MET A 110 6.40 -19.89 -8.56
C MET A 110 5.22 -20.56 -7.83
N GLY A 111 4.23 -21.09 -8.56
CA GLY A 111 3.16 -21.91 -8.01
C GLY A 111 1.81 -21.20 -7.88
N PHE A 112 1.62 -20.04 -8.51
CA PHE A 112 0.29 -19.45 -8.65
C PHE A 112 -0.60 -20.29 -9.58
N THR A 113 -1.75 -20.74 -9.07
CA THR A 113 -2.78 -21.37 -9.91
C THR A 113 -3.75 -20.30 -10.40
N GLN A 114 -3.72 -20.02 -11.70
CA GLN A 114 -4.64 -19.07 -12.31
C GLN A 114 -6.09 -19.57 -12.29
N PRO A 115 -7.08 -18.67 -12.12
CA PRO A 115 -8.49 -18.97 -12.33
C PRO A 115 -8.77 -19.64 -13.68
N ALA A 116 -9.70 -20.62 -13.69
CA ALA A 116 -9.99 -21.45 -14.86
C ALA A 116 -10.96 -20.78 -15.85
N ASN A 117 -11.79 -19.85 -15.39
CA ASN A 117 -12.83 -19.18 -16.18
C ASN A 117 -13.05 -17.74 -15.70
N LEU A 118 -13.82 -16.96 -16.47
CA LEU A 118 -14.07 -15.54 -16.19
C LEU A 118 -14.76 -15.28 -14.84
N GLU A 119 -15.61 -16.19 -14.38
CA GLU A 119 -16.31 -16.05 -13.10
C GLU A 119 -15.32 -16.15 -11.93
N GLU A 120 -14.40 -17.11 -11.96
CA GLU A 120 -13.32 -17.21 -10.97
C GLU A 120 -12.37 -16.00 -11.02
N TRP A 121 -12.12 -15.44 -12.21
CA TRP A 121 -11.38 -14.18 -12.34
C TRP A 121 -12.09 -13.00 -11.68
N ALA A 122 -13.42 -12.95 -11.69
CA ALA A 122 -14.19 -11.91 -11.02
C ALA A 122 -14.03 -11.96 -9.49
N HIS A 123 -13.69 -13.12 -8.93
CA HIS A 123 -13.42 -13.32 -7.51
C HIS A 123 -11.95 -13.05 -7.11
N LEU A 124 -11.09 -12.68 -8.07
CA LEU A 124 -9.70 -12.30 -7.80
C LEU A 124 -9.65 -10.87 -7.24
N GLU A 125 -10.23 -10.68 -6.05
CA GLU A 125 -10.19 -9.41 -5.35
C GLU A 125 -8.77 -9.10 -4.86
N SER A 126 -8.35 -7.84 -4.96
CA SER A 126 -7.03 -7.39 -4.50
C SER A 126 -6.78 -7.67 -3.01
N THR A 127 -7.86 -7.85 -2.25
CA THR A 127 -7.85 -8.16 -0.82
C THR A 127 -8.36 -9.58 -0.56
N GLY A 128 -7.47 -10.57 -0.65
CA GLY A 128 -7.75 -11.92 -0.17
C GLY A 128 -7.73 -13.02 -1.22
N TRP A 129 -7.41 -12.72 -2.48
CA TRP A 129 -7.13 -13.76 -3.49
C TRP A 129 -6.11 -14.79 -2.97
N SER A 130 -5.14 -14.36 -2.16
CA SER A 130 -4.11 -15.24 -1.59
C SER A 130 -4.65 -16.30 -0.61
N LYS A 131 -5.92 -16.21 -0.19
CA LYS A 131 -6.54 -17.26 0.65
C LYS A 131 -7.14 -18.39 -0.17
N TYR A 132 -7.55 -18.09 -1.39
CA TYR A 132 -8.35 -18.97 -2.23
C TYR A 132 -7.52 -19.63 -3.33
N TYR A 133 -6.41 -19.00 -3.73
CA TYR A 133 -5.54 -19.49 -4.78
C TYR A 133 -4.19 -19.90 -4.22
N LYS A 134 -3.68 -21.06 -4.68
CA LYS A 134 -2.31 -21.49 -4.41
C LYS A 134 -1.34 -20.43 -4.94
N HIS A 135 -0.26 -20.18 -4.21
CA HIS A 135 0.72 -19.14 -4.53
C HIS A 135 2.09 -19.44 -3.92
N TRP A 136 3.07 -18.56 -4.18
CA TRP A 136 4.47 -18.70 -3.78
C TRP A 136 4.78 -18.32 -2.33
N MET A 137 3.91 -17.55 -1.67
CA MET A 137 4.13 -17.09 -0.30
C MET A 137 3.82 -18.19 0.71
N SER A 138 4.60 -18.27 1.79
CA SER A 138 4.26 -19.10 2.95
C SER A 138 3.09 -18.51 3.75
N ASP A 139 2.41 -19.33 4.56
CA ASP A 139 1.33 -18.87 5.45
C ASP A 139 1.78 -17.74 6.40
N ARG A 140 3.04 -17.82 6.86
CA ARG A 140 3.63 -16.79 7.72
C ARG A 140 3.80 -15.48 6.98
N GLU A 141 4.32 -15.52 5.75
CA GLU A 141 4.48 -14.33 4.92
C GLU A 141 3.13 -13.72 4.56
N ASN A 142 2.16 -14.54 4.15
CA ASN A 142 0.81 -14.08 3.80
C ASN A 142 0.16 -13.33 4.98
N LYS A 143 0.27 -13.88 6.21
CA LYS A 143 -0.21 -13.20 7.43
C LYS A 143 0.48 -11.87 7.70
N ILE A 144 1.80 -11.79 7.49
CA ILE A 144 2.56 -10.54 7.62
C ILE A 144 2.05 -9.52 6.60
N LEU A 145 1.90 -9.91 5.33
CA LEU A 145 1.42 -9.04 4.25
C LEU A 145 0.00 -8.52 4.50
N GLU A 146 -0.93 -9.40 4.92
CA GLU A 146 -2.27 -8.99 5.33
C GLU A 146 -2.21 -7.96 6.46
N SER A 147 -1.29 -8.14 7.41
CA SER A 147 -1.17 -7.23 8.54
C SER A 147 -0.59 -5.88 8.14
N ILE A 148 0.40 -5.86 7.24
CA ILE A 148 0.94 -4.61 6.67
C ILE A 148 -0.17 -3.89 5.90
N ASN A 149 -0.90 -4.61 5.03
CA ASN A 149 -2.00 -4.05 4.26
C ASN A 149 -2.99 -3.34 5.17
N VAL A 150 -3.53 -4.06 6.15
CA VAL A 150 -4.52 -3.54 7.08
C VAL A 150 -3.94 -2.39 7.93
N THR A 151 -2.77 -2.59 8.56
CA THR A 151 -2.18 -1.54 9.42
C THR A 151 -1.79 -0.28 8.65
N SER A 152 -1.47 -0.37 7.36
CA SER A 152 -1.10 0.80 6.54
C SER A 152 -2.23 1.84 6.42
N TYR A 153 -3.49 1.39 6.42
CA TYR A 153 -4.66 2.28 6.41
C TYR A 153 -4.87 3.00 7.75
N LEU A 154 -4.25 2.51 8.83
CA LEU A 154 -4.41 3.04 10.18
C LEU A 154 -3.14 3.71 10.71
N ALA A 155 -1.97 3.39 10.17
CA ALA A 155 -0.68 3.82 10.70
C ALA A 155 -0.45 5.32 10.54
N PHE A 156 -1.10 5.98 9.58
CA PHE A 156 -0.85 7.38 9.27
C PHE A 156 -2.04 8.26 9.69
N PRO A 157 -1.81 9.37 10.42
CA PRO A 157 -2.89 10.27 10.82
C PRO A 157 -3.72 10.80 9.64
N SER A 158 -3.08 11.02 8.50
CA SER A 158 -3.68 11.43 7.22
C SER A 158 -4.68 10.42 6.66
N SER A 159 -4.61 9.15 7.06
CA SER A 159 -5.58 8.12 6.68
C SER A 159 -6.85 8.18 7.52
N ILE A 160 -6.74 8.50 8.82
CA ILE A 160 -7.87 8.44 9.77
C ILE A 160 -8.87 9.58 9.58
N HIS A 161 -8.40 10.75 9.14
CA HIS A 161 -9.26 11.91 8.87
C HIS A 161 -10.29 11.64 7.75
N ARG A 162 -10.17 10.52 7.03
CA ARG A 162 -11.08 10.10 5.95
C ARG A 162 -12.28 9.32 6.47
N VAL A 163 -12.28 8.87 7.72
CA VAL A 163 -13.39 8.13 8.30
C VAL A 163 -14.51 9.10 8.67
N SER A 164 -15.61 9.03 7.92
CA SER A 164 -16.77 9.93 8.06
C SER A 164 -17.52 9.79 9.40
N LYS A 165 -17.51 8.59 9.99
CA LYS A 165 -18.19 8.29 11.26
C LYS A 165 -17.41 8.80 12.47
N ARG A 166 -17.96 9.80 13.19
CA ARG A 166 -17.33 10.43 14.37
C ARG A 166 -16.84 9.45 15.44
N ILE A 167 -17.69 8.51 15.86
CA ILE A 167 -17.35 7.55 16.94
C ILE A 167 -16.21 6.62 16.49
N LEU A 168 -16.32 6.08 15.29
CA LEU A 168 -15.29 5.21 14.73
C LEU A 168 -13.97 5.97 14.53
N GLY A 169 -14.02 7.22 14.05
CA GLY A 169 -12.87 8.09 13.95
C GLY A 169 -12.17 8.33 15.29
N MET A 170 -12.91 8.47 16.41
CA MET A 170 -12.32 8.56 17.74
C MET A 170 -11.61 7.27 18.15
N ILE A 171 -12.27 6.12 17.98
CA ILE A 171 -11.68 4.81 18.29
C ILE A 171 -10.38 4.61 17.52
N LEU A 172 -10.38 4.91 16.22
CA LEU A 172 -9.19 4.76 15.37
C LEU A 172 -8.10 5.75 15.75
N LYS A 173 -8.42 6.99 16.15
CA LYS A 173 -7.43 7.94 16.68
C LYS A 173 -6.70 7.41 17.91
N PHE A 174 -7.42 6.76 18.84
CA PHE A 174 -6.79 6.12 20.00
C PHE A 174 -5.97 4.89 19.62
N TYR A 175 -6.40 4.15 18.59
CA TYR A 175 -5.69 2.96 18.11
C TYR A 175 -4.46 3.29 17.25
N GLN A 176 -4.42 4.46 16.61
CA GLN A 176 -3.41 4.87 15.65
C GLN A 176 -1.96 4.71 16.14
N PRO A 177 -1.59 5.10 17.38
CA PRO A 177 -0.21 4.98 17.83
C PRO A 177 0.24 3.51 17.88
N LEU A 178 -0.65 2.61 18.27
CA LEU A 178 -0.40 1.17 18.28
C LEU A 178 -0.31 0.62 16.85
N ALA A 179 -1.21 1.05 15.95
CA ALA A 179 -1.15 0.69 14.53
C ALA A 179 0.18 1.13 13.89
N TYR A 180 0.62 2.36 14.18
CA TYR A 180 1.88 2.91 13.69
C TYR A 180 3.10 2.14 14.23
N LEU A 181 3.13 1.80 15.52
CA LEU A 181 4.21 0.99 16.11
C LEU A 181 4.29 -0.40 15.47
N ARG A 182 3.13 -1.05 15.28
CA ARG A 182 3.05 -2.36 14.64
C ARG A 182 3.47 -2.32 13.19
N PHE A 183 3.02 -1.32 12.45
CA PHE A 183 3.45 -1.07 11.07
C PHE A 183 4.96 -0.84 10.97
N LYS A 184 5.51 0.05 11.81
CA LYS A 184 6.93 0.40 11.83
C LYS A 184 7.85 -0.78 12.15
N HIS A 185 7.46 -1.62 13.11
CA HIS A 185 8.29 -2.72 13.57
C HIS A 185 7.93 -4.08 12.96
N MET A 186 6.90 -4.13 12.10
CA MET A 186 6.37 -5.34 11.50
C MET A 186 6.00 -6.43 12.55
N TYR A 187 5.48 -6.00 13.71
CA TYR A 187 5.05 -6.88 14.79
C TYR A 187 3.58 -7.28 14.61
N TYR A 188 3.34 -8.50 14.13
CA TYR A 188 1.99 -8.95 13.72
C TYR A 188 1.50 -10.20 14.46
N PHE A 189 1.86 -10.35 15.73
CA PHE A 189 1.49 -11.51 16.55
C PHE A 189 -0.04 -11.68 16.75
N MET A 190 -0.84 -10.61 16.60
CA MET A 190 -2.31 -10.64 16.71
C MET A 190 -2.96 -9.77 15.62
N HIS A 191 -3.84 -10.33 14.77
CA HIS A 191 -4.50 -9.65 13.65
C HIS A 191 -5.81 -8.93 14.05
N ILE A 192 -5.75 -8.07 15.07
CA ILE A 192 -6.95 -7.41 15.64
C ILE A 192 -7.60 -6.47 14.61
N GLU A 193 -6.78 -5.84 13.77
CA GLU A 193 -7.17 -4.79 12.83
C GLU A 193 -8.01 -5.31 11.66
N LYS A 194 -7.90 -6.60 11.32
CA LYS A 194 -8.67 -7.22 10.23
C LYS A 194 -10.18 -7.08 10.47
N TYR A 195 -10.60 -7.21 11.73
CA TYR A 195 -12.00 -7.03 12.13
C TYR A 195 -12.45 -5.56 12.15
N LEU A 196 -11.51 -4.62 12.32
CA LEU A 196 -11.79 -3.19 12.29
C LEU A 196 -11.98 -2.67 10.86
N ILE A 197 -11.19 -3.18 9.90
CA ILE A 197 -11.22 -2.71 8.50
C ILE A 197 -12.39 -3.29 7.69
N GLN A 198 -12.80 -4.53 7.93
CA GLN A 198 -14.03 -5.05 7.30
C GLN A 198 -15.27 -4.21 7.61
N LYS A 199 -15.26 -3.48 8.73
CA LYS A 199 -16.31 -2.51 9.10
C LYS A 199 -16.08 -1.11 8.52
N LEU A 200 -14.89 -0.82 7.98
CA LEU A 200 -14.55 0.42 7.28
C LEU A 200 -14.87 0.34 5.79
N ASP A 201 -14.62 -0.80 5.13
CA ASP A 201 -14.90 -0.99 3.68
C ASP A 201 -16.40 -1.04 3.34
N GLN A 202 -17.27 -1.14 4.35
CA GLN A 202 -18.73 -1.09 4.22
C GLN A 202 -19.30 0.33 4.41
N LEU A 203 -18.46 1.38 4.45
CA LEU A 203 -18.81 2.79 4.72
C LEU A 203 -18.35 3.74 3.62
#